data_AF-A0A934E3P4-F1
#
_entry.id   AF-A0A934E3P4-F1
#
_cell.length_a   1.000
_cell.length_b   1.000
_cell.length_c   1.000
_cell.angle_alpha   90.00
_cell.angle_beta   90.00
_cell.angle_gamma   90.00
#
_symmetry.space_group_name_H-M   'P 1'
#
loop_
_entity.id
_entity.type
_entity.pdbx_description
1 polymer ?
#
loop_
_entity_poly.entity_id
_entity_poly.type
_entity_poly.pdbx_seq_one_letter_code
_entity_poly.pdbx_strand_id
1 'polypeptide(L)'
;MADAPARPKTVPPKAHPERPAMVPDEAEYQAGTGWVVASVDEKGRRDGLWQCWGDDGQLKETAEYRDNVRNDAATFFHPNGKKAEEGLFARGERDGVWRTWDPSGRLVREVAWRSGARHGPAVDHAVTGQYQDPDIAIERGTFEDDHACGAWSLLDSQSKTVVRRDFGPRLDDETLLGSPALADEGRPAEDWLLVGEESHEGHRPGEALLAIARATACPGSVKSFLDIKSDIVLPRSDEHAAAVAQEMAEGEASLSVLVSGLLQGGAPAPLLRAMAVRLDQQGRSRAALDLINAAILLEPEAEELLFTRSLVLMSLGLPDLALEDARLREACEPEESRFLAAYAKALFPRFDFWPAREKPKTDYEGLPEAPVQPPAKVRAVFLKYVTRLTALRQAQLAWLNPGIAPDWLLPDLSKLLPRGPVKLQRFDLELENEEGERVEVSIDERLDLPGLGLPDLMRLARADWTALTWLCWACGLEEVALPRVLTPPPDFGQAAGMAVQRLWRARDRRLTGGTMARREKVSGFTWEDTEIDQLHPELVSMPENEYAEMAAMFRWLTEARHESPWQDNLRES
;
A
#
# COMPACT_ATOMS: atom_id res chain seq x y z
N MET A 1 -62.03 27.13 46.30
CA MET A 1 -62.75 25.99 45.72
C MET A 1 -63.39 26.44 44.43
N ALA A 2 -62.84 26.03 43.28
CA ALA A 2 -63.51 25.77 42.00
C ALA A 2 -62.43 25.58 40.92
N ASP A 3 -62.65 24.59 40.07
CA ASP A 3 -61.73 23.84 39.20
C ASP A 3 -60.71 24.62 38.35
N ALA A 4 -59.53 24.02 38.24
CA ALA A 4 -58.54 24.30 37.20
C ALA A 4 -58.96 23.66 35.86
N PRO A 5 -58.68 24.32 34.71
CA PRO A 5 -58.99 23.75 33.41
C PRO A 5 -58.10 22.53 33.11
N ALA A 6 -58.74 21.45 32.65
CA ALA A 6 -58.07 20.23 32.22
C ALA A 6 -57.07 20.52 31.10
N ARG A 7 -55.81 20.11 31.32
CA ARG A 7 -54.75 20.11 30.29
C ARG A 7 -55.16 19.19 29.14
N PRO A 8 -54.88 19.54 27.88
CA PRO A 8 -55.12 18.65 26.75
C PRO A 8 -54.29 17.37 26.91
N LYS A 9 -54.92 16.21 26.68
CA LYS A 9 -54.26 14.92 26.67
C LYS A 9 -53.20 14.92 25.57
N THR A 10 -51.93 14.85 25.96
CA THR A 10 -50.81 14.56 25.07
C THR A 10 -51.02 13.16 24.48
N VAL A 11 -51.27 13.09 23.17
CA VAL A 11 -51.25 11.85 22.40
C VAL A 11 -49.80 11.34 22.40
N PRO A 12 -49.53 10.08 22.78
CA PRO A 12 -48.18 9.54 22.71
C PRO A 12 -47.70 9.52 21.25
N PRO A 13 -46.41 9.74 20.97
CA PRO A 13 -45.89 9.72 19.60
C PRO A 13 -46.14 8.33 18.98
N LYS A 14 -46.75 8.29 17.79
CA LYS A 14 -46.93 7.03 17.03
C LYS A 14 -45.55 6.39 16.80
N ALA A 15 -45.36 5.16 17.27
CA ALA A 15 -44.11 4.41 17.19
C ALA A 15 -43.76 3.92 15.77
N HIS A 16 -44.58 4.24 14.78
CA HIS A 16 -44.45 3.88 13.37
C HIS A 16 -45.30 4.86 12.51
N PRO A 17 -44.96 5.07 11.23
CA PRO A 17 -45.78 5.86 10.31
C PRO A 17 -47.19 5.28 10.19
N GLU A 18 -48.14 6.09 9.72
CA GLU A 18 -49.48 5.60 9.42
C GLU A 18 -49.45 4.65 8.22
N ARG A 19 -50.10 3.48 8.34
CA ARG A 19 -50.08 2.46 7.29
C ARG A 19 -50.69 3.01 5.99
N PRO A 20 -49.94 3.05 4.88
CA PRO A 20 -50.46 3.49 3.59
C PRO A 20 -51.54 2.54 3.05
N ALA A 21 -52.49 3.05 2.28
CA ALA A 21 -53.62 2.26 1.76
C ALA A 21 -53.22 1.11 0.81
N MET A 22 -52.02 1.18 0.20
CA MET A 22 -51.50 0.15 -0.70
C MET A 22 -50.78 -1.00 0.04
N VAL A 23 -50.55 -0.86 1.35
CA VAL A 23 -49.89 -1.86 2.18
C VAL A 23 -50.92 -2.83 2.75
N PRO A 24 -50.71 -4.17 2.65
CA PRO A 24 -51.63 -5.16 3.21
C PRO A 24 -51.85 -5.03 4.71
N ASP A 25 -53.00 -5.50 5.19
CA ASP A 25 -53.38 -5.39 6.61
C ASP A 25 -52.51 -6.25 7.53
N GLU A 26 -52.03 -7.37 7.00
CA GLU A 26 -51.10 -8.32 7.62
C GLU A 26 -49.66 -7.81 7.69
N ALA A 27 -49.34 -6.67 7.07
CA ALA A 27 -47.97 -6.15 7.05
C ALA A 27 -47.58 -5.53 8.40
N GLU A 28 -46.39 -5.88 8.89
CA GLU A 28 -45.80 -5.35 10.12
C GLU A 28 -44.73 -4.30 9.80
N TYR A 29 -44.73 -3.18 10.53
CA TYR A 29 -43.72 -2.14 10.34
C TYR A 29 -42.41 -2.52 11.03
N GLN A 30 -41.31 -2.56 10.27
CA GLN A 30 -39.95 -2.80 10.73
C GLN A 30 -39.10 -1.56 10.47
N ALA A 31 -38.61 -0.92 11.53
CA ALA A 31 -37.80 0.29 11.41
C ALA A 31 -36.58 0.05 10.51
N GLY A 32 -36.38 0.92 9.51
CA GLY A 32 -35.30 0.83 8.52
C GLY A 32 -35.64 -0.01 7.28
N THR A 33 -36.60 -0.95 7.38
CA THR A 33 -37.02 -1.81 6.26
C THR A 33 -38.33 -1.34 5.63
N GLY A 34 -39.25 -0.82 6.44
CA GLY A 34 -40.60 -0.42 6.03
C GLY A 34 -41.66 -1.44 6.47
N TRP A 35 -42.77 -1.51 5.75
CA TRP A 35 -43.85 -2.48 6.02
C TRP A 35 -43.49 -3.82 5.40
N VAL A 36 -43.68 -4.92 6.14
CA VAL A 36 -43.20 -6.25 5.74
C VAL A 36 -44.29 -7.30 5.92
N VAL A 37 -44.44 -8.17 4.92
CA VAL A 37 -45.17 -9.43 5.01
C VAL A 37 -44.16 -10.56 4.85
N ALA A 38 -44.15 -11.52 5.77
CA ALA A 38 -43.18 -12.62 5.77
C ALA A 38 -43.86 -13.94 6.12
N SER A 39 -43.67 -14.95 5.28
CA SER A 39 -43.97 -16.34 5.65
C SER A 39 -42.92 -16.85 6.64
N VAL A 40 -43.36 -17.47 7.73
CA VAL A 40 -42.48 -18.04 8.77
C VAL A 40 -42.82 -19.49 9.07
N ASP A 41 -41.81 -20.29 9.41
CA ASP A 41 -41.96 -21.67 9.87
C ASP A 41 -42.40 -21.76 11.34
N GLU A 42 -42.61 -22.99 11.84
CA GLU A 42 -42.98 -23.26 13.24
C GLU A 42 -41.98 -22.72 14.29
N LYS A 43 -40.76 -22.39 13.86
CA LYS A 43 -39.68 -21.86 14.71
C LYS A 43 -39.53 -20.35 14.56
N GLY A 44 -40.43 -19.68 13.82
CA GLY A 44 -40.40 -18.24 13.57
C GLY A 44 -39.33 -17.80 12.58
N ARG A 45 -38.74 -18.72 11.80
CA ARG A 45 -37.75 -18.42 10.77
C ARG A 45 -38.47 -18.13 9.46
N ARG A 46 -38.00 -17.16 8.68
CA ARG A 46 -38.54 -16.85 7.35
C ARG A 46 -38.39 -18.06 6.44
N ASP A 47 -39.52 -18.54 5.93
CA ASP A 47 -39.61 -19.70 5.05
C ASP A 47 -40.81 -19.51 4.10
N GLY A 48 -40.51 -19.11 2.87
CA GLY A 48 -41.47 -18.73 1.84
C GLY A 48 -41.38 -17.26 1.42
N LEU A 49 -42.50 -16.75 0.88
CA LEU A 49 -42.57 -15.40 0.30
C LEU A 49 -42.36 -14.31 1.36
N TRP A 50 -41.55 -13.34 1.00
CA TRP A 50 -41.30 -12.13 1.75
C TRP A 50 -41.53 -10.93 0.84
N GLN A 51 -42.24 -9.93 1.34
CA GLN A 51 -42.53 -8.70 0.60
C GLN A 51 -42.32 -7.50 1.51
N CYS A 52 -41.77 -6.40 0.96
CA CYS A 52 -41.68 -5.15 1.68
C CYS A 52 -42.14 -3.94 0.88
N TRP A 53 -42.70 -2.97 1.59
CA TRP A 53 -43.19 -1.72 1.07
C TRP A 53 -42.51 -0.54 1.79
N GLY A 54 -42.26 0.53 1.05
CA GLY A 54 -41.77 1.79 1.61
C GLY A 54 -42.83 2.50 2.48
N ASP A 55 -42.40 3.59 3.12
CA ASP A 55 -43.29 4.44 3.94
C ASP A 55 -44.36 5.15 3.09
N ASP A 56 -44.12 5.27 1.78
CA ASP A 56 -45.06 5.77 0.77
C ASP A 56 -46.07 4.70 0.30
N GLY A 57 -45.93 3.47 0.77
CA GLY A 57 -46.76 2.32 0.42
C GLY A 57 -46.39 1.65 -0.89
N GLN A 58 -45.31 2.07 -1.56
CA GLN A 58 -44.86 1.43 -2.78
C GLN A 58 -44.14 0.12 -2.47
N LEU A 59 -44.44 -0.93 -3.24
CA LEU A 59 -43.74 -2.20 -3.15
C LEU A 59 -42.27 -1.99 -3.54
N LYS A 60 -41.35 -2.39 -2.67
CA LYS A 60 -39.90 -2.23 -2.87
C LYS A 60 -39.24 -3.53 -3.30
N GLU A 61 -39.64 -4.63 -2.70
CA GLU A 61 -39.01 -5.93 -2.90
C GLU A 61 -40.02 -7.06 -2.68
N THR A 62 -39.88 -8.12 -3.47
CA THR A 62 -40.43 -9.44 -3.22
C THR A 62 -39.32 -10.46 -3.32
N ALA A 63 -39.16 -11.36 -2.34
CA ALA A 63 -38.11 -12.37 -2.34
C ALA A 63 -38.60 -13.66 -1.68
N GLU A 64 -38.05 -14.79 -2.10
CA GLU A 64 -38.23 -16.07 -1.39
C GLU A 64 -37.12 -16.28 -0.34
N TYR A 65 -37.53 -16.75 0.82
CA TYR A 65 -36.63 -17.10 1.93
C TYR A 65 -36.73 -18.58 2.25
N ARG A 66 -35.61 -19.17 2.66
CA ARG A 66 -35.56 -20.49 3.29
C ARG A 66 -34.62 -20.41 4.48
N ASP A 67 -35.09 -20.82 5.66
CA ASP A 67 -34.32 -20.78 6.91
C ASP A 67 -33.69 -19.40 7.21
N ASN A 68 -34.44 -18.30 7.02
CA ASN A 68 -33.97 -16.90 7.14
C ASN A 68 -32.97 -16.41 6.07
N VAL A 69 -32.62 -17.22 5.07
CA VAL A 69 -31.70 -16.84 3.99
C VAL A 69 -32.49 -16.63 2.69
N ARG A 70 -32.19 -15.56 1.94
CA ARG A 70 -32.76 -15.35 0.60
C ARG A 70 -32.37 -16.51 -0.30
N ASN A 71 -33.36 -17.18 -0.87
CA ASN A 71 -33.15 -18.36 -1.69
C ASN A 71 -34.30 -18.49 -2.67
N ASP A 72 -33.99 -18.64 -3.95
CA ASP A 72 -34.90 -18.59 -5.11
C ASP A 72 -35.18 -17.15 -5.60
N ALA A 73 -36.31 -16.92 -6.26
CA ALA A 73 -36.62 -15.68 -6.95
C ALA A 73 -36.65 -14.43 -6.04
N ALA A 74 -36.10 -13.34 -6.56
CA ALA A 74 -36.26 -12.00 -6.02
C ALA A 74 -36.57 -10.98 -7.12
N THR A 75 -37.36 -9.97 -6.77
CA THR A 75 -37.69 -8.84 -7.63
C THR A 75 -37.68 -7.57 -6.81
N PHE A 76 -37.00 -6.55 -7.33
CA PHE A 76 -36.91 -5.21 -6.76
C PHE A 76 -37.64 -4.25 -7.68
N PHE A 77 -38.21 -3.19 -7.13
CA PHE A 77 -39.07 -2.26 -7.85
C PHE A 77 -38.57 -0.82 -7.74
N HIS A 78 -38.75 -0.07 -8.82
CA HIS A 78 -38.57 1.38 -8.85
C HIS A 78 -39.67 2.07 -8.02
N PRO A 79 -39.49 3.33 -7.58
CA PRO A 79 -40.52 4.09 -6.87
C PRO A 79 -41.84 4.24 -7.64
N ASN A 80 -41.84 4.04 -8.95
CA ASN A 80 -43.02 4.07 -9.80
C ASN A 80 -43.74 2.71 -9.93
N GLY A 81 -43.31 1.69 -9.19
CA GLY A 81 -43.89 0.34 -9.17
C GLY A 81 -43.48 -0.56 -10.33
N LYS A 82 -42.65 -0.10 -11.28
CA LYS A 82 -42.08 -0.96 -12.33
C LYS A 82 -40.91 -1.77 -11.78
N LYS A 83 -40.62 -2.93 -12.37
CA LYS A 83 -39.45 -3.75 -12.02
C LYS A 83 -38.18 -2.91 -12.19
N ALA A 84 -37.29 -2.98 -11.21
CA ALA A 84 -35.95 -2.43 -11.25
C ALA A 84 -34.94 -3.55 -11.49
N GLU A 85 -35.03 -4.64 -10.73
CA GLU A 85 -34.16 -5.81 -10.86
C GLU A 85 -34.94 -7.09 -10.61
N GLU A 86 -34.55 -8.19 -11.25
CA GLU A 86 -35.07 -9.52 -10.96
C GLU A 86 -33.98 -10.57 -11.19
N GLY A 87 -34.00 -11.64 -10.41
CA GLY A 87 -33.07 -12.75 -10.54
C GLY A 87 -33.30 -13.81 -9.48
N LEU A 88 -32.34 -14.73 -9.35
CA LEU A 88 -32.36 -15.76 -8.32
C LEU A 88 -31.30 -15.47 -7.26
N PHE A 89 -31.60 -15.88 -6.04
CA PHE A 89 -30.62 -16.03 -4.98
C PHE A 89 -30.38 -17.50 -4.69
N ALA A 90 -29.14 -17.88 -4.43
CA ALA A 90 -28.79 -19.17 -3.85
C ALA A 90 -27.94 -18.92 -2.61
N ARG A 91 -28.39 -19.43 -1.45
CA ARG A 91 -27.67 -19.26 -0.16
C ARG A 91 -27.38 -17.79 0.19
N GLY A 92 -28.27 -16.87 -0.17
CA GLY A 92 -28.14 -15.45 0.13
C GLY A 92 -27.32 -14.65 -0.90
N GLU A 93 -26.75 -15.29 -1.91
CA GLU A 93 -25.94 -14.65 -2.95
C GLU A 93 -26.67 -14.67 -4.30
N ARG A 94 -26.38 -13.69 -5.17
CA ARG A 94 -26.94 -13.67 -6.53
C ARG A 94 -26.50 -14.92 -7.29
N ASP A 95 -27.45 -15.58 -7.94
CA ASP A 95 -27.21 -16.76 -8.75
C ASP A 95 -28.10 -16.74 -10.00
N GLY A 96 -27.64 -17.36 -11.08
CA GLY A 96 -28.35 -17.37 -12.36
C GLY A 96 -28.40 -16.00 -13.03
N VAL A 97 -29.36 -15.81 -13.93
CA VAL A 97 -29.47 -14.59 -14.74
C VAL A 97 -30.21 -13.51 -13.97
N TRP A 98 -29.54 -12.37 -13.80
CA TRP A 98 -30.13 -11.15 -13.26
C TRP A 98 -30.41 -10.16 -14.38
N ARG A 99 -31.58 -9.54 -14.30
CA ARG A 99 -32.04 -8.52 -15.24
C ARG A 99 -32.27 -7.21 -14.51
N THR A 100 -31.92 -6.11 -15.17
CA THR A 100 -32.12 -4.76 -14.66
C THR A 100 -32.88 -3.93 -15.69
N TRP A 101 -33.87 -3.17 -15.22
CA TRP A 101 -34.67 -2.26 -16.05
C TRP A 101 -34.48 -0.82 -15.58
N ASP A 102 -34.59 0.12 -16.51
CA ASP A 102 -34.65 1.54 -16.18
C ASP A 102 -36.02 1.94 -15.60
N PRO A 103 -36.19 3.17 -15.07
CA PRO A 103 -37.48 3.64 -14.58
C PRO A 103 -38.59 3.69 -15.65
N SER A 104 -38.25 3.64 -16.95
CA SER A 104 -39.24 3.56 -18.02
C SER A 104 -39.78 2.13 -18.21
N GLY A 105 -39.10 1.12 -17.65
CA GLY A 105 -39.41 -0.30 -17.79
C GLY A 105 -38.70 -0.95 -18.98
N ARG A 106 -37.68 -0.30 -19.56
CA ARG A 106 -36.84 -0.88 -20.60
C ARG A 106 -35.76 -1.74 -19.96
N LEU A 107 -35.58 -2.95 -20.46
CA LEU A 107 -34.46 -3.82 -20.03
C LEU A 107 -33.16 -3.15 -20.46
N VAL A 108 -32.29 -2.85 -19.50
CA VAL A 108 -31.00 -2.20 -19.76
C VAL A 108 -29.82 -3.15 -19.53
N ARG A 109 -29.97 -4.19 -18.70
CA ARG A 109 -28.87 -5.10 -18.41
C ARG A 109 -29.38 -6.51 -18.14
N GLU A 110 -28.66 -7.51 -18.64
CA GLU A 110 -28.84 -8.93 -18.33
C GLU A 110 -27.46 -9.56 -18.07
N VAL A 111 -27.21 -10.05 -16.85
CA VAL A 111 -25.89 -10.58 -16.44
C VAL A 111 -26.08 -11.90 -15.71
N ALA A 112 -25.32 -12.92 -16.08
CA ALA A 112 -25.27 -14.17 -15.35
C ALA A 112 -24.37 -14.07 -14.11
N TRP A 113 -24.84 -14.64 -13.01
CA TRP A 113 -24.18 -14.68 -11.71
C TRP A 113 -24.02 -16.12 -11.23
N ARG A 114 -22.97 -16.36 -10.45
CA ARG A 114 -22.74 -17.62 -9.75
C ARG A 114 -22.11 -17.31 -8.40
N SER A 115 -22.77 -17.72 -7.32
CA SER A 115 -22.26 -17.49 -5.95
C SER A 115 -21.83 -16.05 -5.70
N GLY A 116 -22.67 -15.10 -6.12
CA GLY A 116 -22.45 -13.67 -5.85
C GLY A 116 -21.49 -12.94 -6.78
N ALA A 117 -20.78 -13.63 -7.68
CA ALA A 117 -19.89 -13.03 -8.67
C ALA A 117 -20.50 -13.11 -10.08
N ARG A 118 -20.18 -12.16 -10.97
CA ARG A 118 -20.58 -12.24 -12.38
C ARG A 118 -19.88 -13.44 -13.02
N HIS A 119 -20.65 -14.34 -13.60
CA HIS A 119 -20.14 -15.57 -14.20
C HIS A 119 -21.06 -16.04 -15.33
N GLY A 120 -20.54 -16.04 -16.56
CA GLY A 120 -21.27 -16.36 -17.77
C GLY A 120 -21.62 -15.11 -18.60
N PRO A 121 -22.64 -15.21 -19.47
CA PRO A 121 -22.94 -14.16 -20.43
C PRO A 121 -23.43 -12.86 -19.76
N ALA A 122 -23.05 -11.74 -20.34
CA ALA A 122 -23.51 -10.41 -19.97
C ALA A 122 -23.91 -9.62 -21.21
N VAL A 123 -25.00 -8.86 -21.08
CA VAL A 123 -25.49 -7.89 -22.06
C VAL A 123 -25.82 -6.61 -21.30
N ASP A 124 -25.28 -5.48 -21.74
CA ASP A 124 -25.56 -4.17 -21.19
C ASP A 124 -25.91 -3.18 -22.29
N HIS A 125 -26.89 -2.32 -22.04
CA HIS A 125 -27.23 -1.22 -22.92
C HIS A 125 -26.33 -0.04 -22.60
N ALA A 126 -25.62 0.44 -23.62
CA ALA A 126 -24.69 1.53 -23.44
C ALA A 126 -25.43 2.81 -23.01
N VAL A 127 -24.84 3.55 -22.06
CA VAL A 127 -25.32 4.88 -21.71
C VAL A 127 -24.80 5.90 -22.73
N THR A 128 -25.53 7.01 -22.89
CA THR A 128 -25.16 8.04 -23.86
C THR A 128 -23.78 8.61 -23.55
N GLY A 129 -22.90 8.65 -24.56
CA GLY A 129 -21.52 9.15 -24.42
C GLY A 129 -20.52 8.14 -23.85
N GLN A 130 -20.94 6.88 -23.59
CA GLN A 130 -20.04 5.84 -23.06
C GLN A 130 -18.90 5.45 -24.00
N TYR A 131 -19.14 5.54 -25.31
CA TYR A 131 -18.20 5.17 -26.36
C TYR A 131 -17.90 6.37 -27.27
N GLN A 132 -16.73 6.34 -27.90
CA GLN A 132 -16.34 7.33 -28.91
C GLN A 132 -17.26 7.29 -30.13
N ASP A 133 -17.69 6.09 -30.52
CA ASP A 133 -18.67 5.88 -31.56
C ASP A 133 -20.10 5.92 -30.97
N PRO A 134 -20.91 6.94 -31.31
CA PRO A 134 -22.26 7.09 -30.78
C PRO A 134 -23.24 6.02 -31.30
N ASP A 135 -22.89 5.27 -32.34
CA ASP A 135 -23.75 4.20 -32.85
C ASP A 135 -23.75 2.97 -31.93
N ILE A 136 -22.75 2.82 -31.04
CA ILE A 136 -22.67 1.73 -30.08
C ILE A 136 -23.76 1.87 -29.02
N ALA A 137 -24.67 0.91 -28.98
CA ALA A 137 -25.85 0.91 -28.11
C ALA A 137 -25.93 -0.30 -27.17
N ILE A 138 -25.19 -1.38 -27.47
CA ILE A 138 -25.21 -2.64 -26.71
C ILE A 138 -23.79 -3.18 -26.60
N GLU A 139 -23.44 -3.62 -25.41
CA GLU A 139 -22.22 -4.37 -25.11
C GLU A 139 -22.60 -5.79 -24.71
N ARG A 140 -21.94 -6.80 -25.29
CA ARG A 140 -22.14 -8.21 -24.95
C ARG A 140 -20.81 -8.91 -24.76
N GLY A 141 -20.68 -9.68 -23.70
CA GLY A 141 -19.48 -10.47 -23.42
C GLY A 141 -19.73 -11.57 -22.40
N THR A 142 -18.64 -12.02 -21.79
CA THR A 142 -18.65 -13.06 -20.76
C THR A 142 -17.81 -12.62 -19.59
N PHE A 143 -18.26 -12.96 -18.38
CA PHE A 143 -17.48 -12.85 -17.16
C PHE A 143 -17.11 -14.23 -16.62
N GLU A 144 -15.96 -14.33 -15.97
CA GLU A 144 -15.58 -15.43 -15.10
C GLU A 144 -15.14 -14.88 -13.74
N ASP A 145 -16.01 -15.04 -12.74
CA ASP A 145 -15.77 -14.60 -11.36
C ASP A 145 -15.37 -13.10 -11.34
N ASP A 146 -16.24 -12.26 -11.88
CA ASP A 146 -16.12 -10.81 -12.06
C ASP A 146 -15.03 -10.32 -13.03
N HIS A 147 -14.26 -11.22 -13.65
CA HIS A 147 -13.28 -10.85 -14.68
C HIS A 147 -13.91 -10.93 -16.07
N ALA A 148 -13.88 -9.82 -16.81
CA ALA A 148 -14.30 -9.81 -18.20
C ALA A 148 -13.34 -10.66 -19.04
N CYS A 149 -13.86 -11.64 -19.78
CA CYS A 149 -13.05 -12.58 -20.55
C CYS A 149 -13.70 -12.93 -21.90
N GLY A 150 -12.92 -13.57 -22.76
CA GLY A 150 -13.34 -14.03 -24.08
C GLY A 150 -13.71 -12.88 -25.03
N ALA A 151 -14.58 -13.18 -25.98
CA ALA A 151 -14.97 -12.21 -27.00
C ALA A 151 -16.06 -11.25 -26.51
N TRP A 152 -15.76 -9.95 -26.55
CA TRP A 152 -16.68 -8.85 -26.30
C TRP A 152 -17.09 -8.20 -27.63
N SER A 153 -18.39 -8.00 -27.80
CA SER A 153 -18.98 -7.43 -29.01
C SER A 153 -19.78 -6.17 -28.67
N LEU A 154 -19.47 -5.08 -29.35
CA LEU A 154 -20.20 -3.83 -29.30
C LEU A 154 -21.10 -3.74 -30.52
N LEU A 155 -22.38 -3.55 -30.29
CA LEU A 155 -23.42 -3.60 -31.31
C LEU A 155 -24.14 -2.26 -31.39
N ASP A 156 -24.66 -1.96 -32.57
CA ASP A 156 -25.54 -0.83 -32.78
C ASP A 156 -26.97 -1.10 -32.25
N SER A 157 -27.83 -0.08 -32.36
CA SER A 157 -29.25 -0.18 -31.98
C SER A 157 -30.03 -1.26 -32.74
N GLN A 158 -29.52 -1.76 -33.88
CA GLN A 158 -30.10 -2.84 -34.69
C GLN A 158 -29.44 -4.20 -34.41
N SER A 159 -28.62 -4.30 -33.36
CA SER A 159 -27.83 -5.49 -33.00
C SER A 159 -26.76 -5.91 -34.02
N LYS A 160 -26.34 -5.00 -34.92
CA LYS A 160 -25.22 -5.25 -35.84
C LYS A 160 -23.90 -4.97 -35.12
N THR A 161 -22.93 -5.86 -35.26
CA THR A 161 -21.59 -5.67 -34.68
C THR A 161 -20.88 -4.48 -35.31
N VAL A 162 -20.49 -3.54 -34.46
CA VAL A 162 -19.65 -2.37 -34.78
C VAL A 162 -18.19 -2.72 -34.46
N VAL A 163 -17.95 -3.25 -33.26
CA VAL A 163 -16.61 -3.57 -32.75
C VAL A 163 -16.62 -4.94 -32.09
N ARG A 164 -15.53 -5.70 -32.24
CA ARG A 164 -15.27 -6.92 -31.48
C ARG A 164 -13.87 -6.85 -30.87
N ARG A 165 -13.76 -7.21 -29.59
CA ARG A 165 -12.50 -7.34 -28.84
C ARG A 165 -12.42 -8.73 -28.24
N ASP A 166 -11.21 -9.25 -28.16
CA ASP A 166 -10.92 -10.48 -27.43
C ASP A 166 -10.16 -10.09 -26.17
N PHE A 167 -10.69 -10.48 -25.01
CA PHE A 167 -10.06 -10.27 -23.71
C PHE A 167 -9.26 -11.49 -23.25
N GLY A 168 -9.25 -12.56 -24.05
CA GLY A 168 -8.54 -13.80 -23.72
C GLY A 168 -9.17 -14.55 -22.54
N PRO A 169 -8.47 -15.54 -21.97
CA PRO A 169 -8.94 -16.26 -20.80
C PRO A 169 -8.93 -15.36 -19.56
N ARG A 170 -9.60 -15.80 -18.48
CA ARG A 170 -9.45 -15.18 -17.16
C ARG A 170 -7.97 -15.17 -16.77
N LEU A 171 -7.49 -13.99 -16.37
CA LEU A 171 -6.14 -13.77 -15.83
C LEU A 171 -6.24 -13.65 -14.31
N ASP A 172 -5.42 -14.42 -13.59
CA ASP A 172 -5.16 -14.22 -12.17
C ASP A 172 -3.75 -13.65 -11.94
N ASP A 173 -3.51 -13.12 -10.74
CA ASP A 173 -2.24 -12.47 -10.40
C ASP A 173 -1.05 -13.44 -10.48
N GLU A 174 -1.23 -14.72 -10.13
CA GLU A 174 -0.17 -15.72 -10.20
C GLU A 174 0.27 -15.95 -11.66
N THR A 175 -0.69 -16.11 -12.57
CA THR A 175 -0.46 -16.26 -14.00
C THR A 175 0.21 -15.01 -14.58
N LEU A 176 -0.28 -13.82 -14.24
CA LEU A 176 0.29 -12.55 -14.68
C LEU A 176 1.75 -12.40 -14.21
N LEU A 177 2.04 -12.69 -12.95
CA LEU A 177 3.40 -12.59 -12.39
C LEU A 177 4.36 -13.64 -12.97
N GLY A 178 3.84 -14.75 -13.48
CA GLY A 178 4.58 -15.76 -14.25
C GLY A 178 4.79 -15.40 -15.72
N SER A 179 4.07 -14.40 -16.25
CA SER A 179 4.17 -13.99 -17.65
C SER A 179 5.51 -13.29 -17.94
N PRO A 180 6.13 -13.55 -19.11
CA PRO A 180 7.29 -12.78 -19.58
C PRO A 180 7.04 -11.27 -19.59
N ALA A 181 5.80 -10.82 -19.82
CA ALA A 181 5.45 -9.40 -19.84
C ALA A 181 5.75 -8.68 -18.51
N LEU A 182 5.66 -9.39 -17.37
CA LEU A 182 5.94 -8.85 -16.03
C LEU A 182 7.26 -9.39 -15.43
N ALA A 183 8.15 -9.95 -16.24
CA ALA A 183 9.47 -10.39 -15.79
C ALA A 183 10.27 -9.19 -15.23
N ASP A 184 10.83 -9.32 -14.03
CA ASP A 184 11.53 -8.21 -13.37
C ASP A 184 12.98 -8.04 -13.86
N GLU A 185 13.12 -7.76 -15.15
CA GLU A 185 14.41 -7.57 -15.80
C GLU A 185 14.34 -6.45 -16.83
N GLY A 186 15.47 -5.83 -17.12
CA GLY A 186 15.57 -4.85 -18.20
C GLY A 186 15.80 -5.55 -19.53
N ARG A 187 14.97 -5.26 -20.53
CA ARG A 187 15.19 -5.69 -21.92
C ARG A 187 15.15 -4.48 -22.86
N PRO A 188 15.81 -4.55 -24.03
CA PRO A 188 15.61 -3.62 -25.14
C PRO A 188 14.12 -3.54 -25.56
N ALA A 189 13.73 -2.42 -26.17
CA ALA A 189 12.36 -2.23 -26.63
C ALA A 189 11.92 -3.31 -27.65
N GLU A 190 12.82 -3.75 -28.53
CA GLU A 190 12.55 -4.79 -29.55
C GLU A 190 12.18 -6.14 -28.93
N ASP A 191 12.81 -6.54 -27.83
CA ASP A 191 12.49 -7.77 -27.13
C ASP A 191 11.12 -7.68 -26.45
N TRP A 192 10.75 -6.51 -25.93
CA TRP A 192 9.43 -6.29 -25.37
C TRP A 192 8.33 -6.27 -26.42
N LEU A 193 8.60 -5.72 -27.61
CA LEU A 193 7.68 -5.78 -28.73
C LEU A 193 7.42 -7.22 -29.18
N LEU A 194 8.46 -8.06 -29.26
CA LEU A 194 8.31 -9.48 -29.58
C LEU A 194 7.43 -10.22 -28.57
N VAL A 195 7.64 -10.01 -27.27
CA VAL A 195 6.73 -10.56 -26.23
C VAL A 195 5.30 -10.07 -26.42
N GLY A 196 5.13 -8.80 -26.79
CA GLY A 196 3.83 -8.21 -27.10
C GLY A 196 3.12 -8.91 -28.26
N GLU A 197 3.84 -9.10 -29.37
CA GLU A 197 3.35 -9.77 -30.58
C GLU A 197 2.98 -11.23 -30.28
N GLU A 198 3.88 -12.00 -29.64
CA GLU A 198 3.63 -13.40 -29.28
C GLU A 198 2.44 -13.56 -28.32
N SER A 199 2.27 -12.65 -27.38
CA SER A 199 1.11 -12.65 -26.48
C SER A 199 -0.17 -12.26 -27.20
N HIS A 200 -0.12 -11.32 -28.14
CA HIS A 200 -1.29 -10.96 -28.93
C HIS A 200 -1.76 -12.11 -29.84
N GLU A 201 -0.83 -12.72 -30.59
CA GLU A 201 -1.12 -13.90 -31.43
C GLU A 201 -1.58 -15.10 -30.60
N GLY A 202 -1.07 -15.21 -29.37
CA GLY A 202 -1.45 -16.24 -28.40
C GLY A 202 -2.77 -16.00 -27.67
N HIS A 203 -3.59 -15.03 -28.08
CA HIS A 203 -4.85 -14.66 -27.41
C HIS A 203 -4.68 -14.25 -25.93
N ARG A 204 -3.57 -13.58 -25.60
CA ARG A 204 -3.26 -13.01 -24.27
C ARG A 204 -3.12 -11.48 -24.36
N PRO A 205 -4.24 -10.77 -24.60
CA PRO A 205 -4.25 -9.33 -24.87
C PRO A 205 -3.74 -8.48 -23.70
N GLY A 206 -4.05 -8.87 -22.46
CA GLY A 206 -3.57 -8.15 -21.27
C GLY A 206 -2.04 -8.17 -21.17
N GLU A 207 -1.43 -9.34 -21.39
CA GLU A 207 0.03 -9.49 -21.42
C GLU A 207 0.66 -8.71 -22.58
N ALA A 208 0.00 -8.71 -23.76
CA ALA A 208 0.46 -7.95 -24.92
C ALA A 208 0.53 -6.44 -24.62
N LEU A 209 -0.52 -5.88 -24.00
CA LEU A 209 -0.57 -4.48 -23.58
C LEU A 209 0.55 -4.15 -22.58
N LEU A 210 0.79 -5.02 -21.61
CA LEU A 210 1.85 -4.82 -20.62
C LEU A 210 3.23 -4.84 -21.26
N ALA A 211 3.52 -5.83 -22.12
CA ALA A 211 4.81 -5.91 -22.81
C ALA A 211 5.05 -4.69 -23.71
N ILE A 212 4.04 -4.22 -24.44
CA ILE A 212 4.17 -3.04 -25.31
C ILE A 212 4.25 -1.75 -24.49
N ALA A 213 3.60 -1.66 -23.33
CA ALA A 213 3.82 -0.56 -22.39
C ALA A 213 5.29 -0.51 -21.95
N ARG A 214 5.90 -1.66 -21.64
CA ARG A 214 7.32 -1.72 -21.30
C ARG A 214 8.24 -1.36 -22.46
N ALA A 215 7.90 -1.74 -23.69
CA ALA A 215 8.62 -1.29 -24.88
C ALA A 215 8.58 0.24 -25.04
N THR A 216 7.44 0.87 -24.71
CA THR A 216 7.25 2.32 -24.78
C THR A 216 8.20 3.07 -23.83
N ALA A 217 8.44 2.51 -22.64
CA ALA A 217 9.35 3.08 -21.64
C ALA A 217 10.83 3.07 -22.05
N CYS A 218 11.22 2.24 -23.02
CA CYS A 218 12.60 2.10 -23.47
C CYS A 218 12.87 2.97 -24.71
N PRO A 219 13.41 4.20 -24.53
CA PRO A 219 13.37 5.35 -25.46
C PRO A 219 12.33 5.34 -26.61
N GLY A 220 11.20 4.69 -26.41
CA GLY A 220 10.31 4.21 -27.46
C GLY A 220 9.20 5.20 -27.74
N SER A 221 8.58 5.05 -28.91
CA SER A 221 7.43 5.86 -29.29
C SER A 221 6.14 5.29 -28.68
N VAL A 222 5.28 6.15 -28.12
CA VAL A 222 3.92 5.78 -27.66
C VAL A 222 3.04 5.22 -28.77
N LYS A 223 3.40 5.45 -30.04
CA LYS A 223 2.64 4.99 -31.20
C LYS A 223 2.32 3.50 -31.14
N SER A 224 3.31 2.63 -30.86
CA SER A 224 3.07 1.19 -30.84
C SER A 224 2.06 0.79 -29.76
N PHE A 225 2.09 1.45 -28.60
CA PHE A 225 1.10 1.25 -27.55
C PHE A 225 -0.29 1.72 -27.96
N LEU A 226 -0.40 2.88 -28.62
CA LEU A 226 -1.68 3.40 -29.09
C LEU A 226 -2.28 2.52 -30.19
N ASP A 227 -1.45 2.04 -31.12
CA ASP A 227 -1.86 1.15 -32.20
C ASP A 227 -2.44 -0.15 -31.61
N ILE A 228 -1.70 -0.86 -30.75
CA ILE A 228 -2.19 -2.12 -30.15
C ILE A 228 -3.38 -1.89 -29.20
N LYS A 229 -3.39 -0.78 -28.45
CA LYS A 229 -4.52 -0.41 -27.59
C LYS A 229 -5.80 -0.32 -28.42
N SER A 230 -5.74 0.31 -29.59
CA SER A 230 -6.90 0.49 -30.45
C SER A 230 -7.49 -0.85 -30.93
N ASP A 231 -6.66 -1.90 -31.06
CA ASP A 231 -7.07 -3.23 -31.49
C ASP A 231 -7.63 -4.10 -30.35
N ILE A 232 -7.12 -3.92 -29.13
CA ILE A 232 -7.40 -4.80 -27.99
C ILE A 232 -8.48 -4.23 -27.06
N VAL A 233 -8.49 -2.92 -26.86
CA VAL A 233 -9.25 -2.27 -25.79
C VAL A 233 -10.61 -1.77 -26.31
N LEU A 234 -11.61 -1.68 -25.42
CA LEU A 234 -12.89 -1.06 -25.78
C LEU A 234 -12.73 0.45 -26.05
N PRO A 235 -13.35 0.99 -27.12
CA PRO A 235 -13.22 2.39 -27.53
C PRO A 235 -14.10 3.33 -26.67
N ARG A 236 -13.84 3.37 -25.36
CA ARG A 236 -14.54 4.26 -24.41
C ARG A 236 -14.25 5.73 -24.74
N SER A 237 -15.21 6.61 -24.46
CA SER A 237 -14.95 8.05 -24.45
C SER A 237 -13.96 8.40 -23.33
N ASP A 238 -13.27 9.54 -23.43
CA ASP A 238 -12.24 9.93 -22.46
C ASP A 238 -12.81 10.03 -21.03
N GLU A 239 -14.02 10.57 -20.87
CA GLU A 239 -14.72 10.66 -19.58
C GLU A 239 -14.98 9.27 -18.97
N HIS A 240 -15.45 8.32 -19.77
CA HIS A 240 -15.75 6.97 -19.28
C HIS A 240 -14.47 6.15 -19.08
N ALA A 241 -13.44 6.38 -19.89
CA ALA A 241 -12.12 5.78 -19.68
C ALA A 241 -11.53 6.21 -18.34
N ALA A 242 -11.63 7.50 -18.00
CA ALA A 242 -11.22 8.02 -16.70
C ALA A 242 -12.03 7.39 -15.55
N ALA A 243 -13.35 7.28 -15.70
CA ALA A 243 -14.22 6.65 -14.69
C ALA A 243 -13.88 5.17 -14.45
N VAL A 244 -13.64 4.39 -15.52
CA VAL A 244 -13.23 2.98 -15.41
C VAL A 244 -11.86 2.87 -14.73
N ALA A 245 -10.90 3.72 -15.09
CA ALA A 245 -9.59 3.70 -14.46
C ALA A 245 -9.67 4.03 -12.96
N GLN A 246 -10.50 5.01 -12.58
CA GLN A 246 -10.74 5.36 -11.19
C GLN A 246 -11.33 4.18 -10.43
N GLU A 247 -12.45 3.60 -10.90
CA GLU A 247 -13.13 2.47 -10.26
C GLU A 247 -12.18 1.26 -10.08
N MET A 248 -11.40 0.94 -11.11
CA MET A 248 -10.53 -0.24 -11.11
C MET A 248 -9.26 -0.04 -10.28
N ALA A 249 -8.81 1.21 -10.11
CA ALA A 249 -7.64 1.56 -9.30
C ALA A 249 -7.98 1.95 -7.86
N GLU A 250 -9.25 1.85 -7.45
CA GLU A 250 -9.68 2.13 -6.07
C GLU A 250 -9.07 1.12 -5.09
N GLY A 251 -8.54 1.65 -3.97
CA GLY A 251 -8.06 0.85 -2.85
C GLY A 251 -6.92 -0.12 -3.20
N GLU A 252 -7.07 -1.37 -2.77
CA GLU A 252 -6.08 -2.44 -2.95
C GLU A 252 -6.39 -3.38 -4.11
N ALA A 253 -6.66 -2.80 -5.28
CA ALA A 253 -6.90 -3.56 -6.51
C ALA A 253 -5.72 -4.50 -6.86
N SER A 254 -6.05 -5.72 -7.27
CA SER A 254 -5.10 -6.74 -7.73
C SER A 254 -4.58 -6.42 -9.14
N LEU A 255 -3.49 -7.06 -9.56
CA LEU A 255 -2.95 -6.87 -10.90
C LEU A 255 -3.97 -7.29 -11.97
N SER A 256 -4.68 -8.40 -11.76
CA SER A 256 -5.72 -8.88 -12.67
C SER A 256 -6.85 -7.89 -12.87
N VAL A 257 -7.29 -7.21 -11.81
CA VAL A 257 -8.34 -6.18 -11.85
C VAL A 257 -7.86 -4.98 -12.66
N LEU A 258 -6.64 -4.51 -12.42
CA LEU A 258 -6.07 -3.38 -13.16
C LEU A 258 -5.92 -3.69 -14.66
N VAL A 259 -5.47 -4.90 -15.01
CA VAL A 259 -5.34 -5.35 -16.41
C VAL A 259 -6.72 -5.48 -17.06
N SER A 260 -7.69 -6.03 -16.34
CA SER A 260 -9.09 -6.08 -16.78
C SER A 260 -9.64 -4.67 -17.03
N GLY A 261 -9.31 -3.69 -16.18
CA GLY A 261 -9.65 -2.28 -16.36
C GLY A 261 -9.09 -1.69 -17.64
N LEU A 262 -7.84 -2.01 -18.00
CA LEU A 262 -7.23 -1.59 -19.27
C LEU A 262 -8.00 -2.18 -20.46
N LEU A 263 -8.29 -3.48 -20.44
CA LEU A 263 -9.03 -4.16 -21.52
C LEU A 263 -10.44 -3.58 -21.72
N GLN A 264 -11.11 -3.24 -20.61
CA GLN A 264 -12.45 -2.65 -20.60
C GLN A 264 -12.48 -1.16 -21.02
N GLY A 265 -11.33 -0.57 -21.36
CA GLY A 265 -11.24 0.79 -21.87
C GLY A 265 -10.89 1.87 -20.86
N GLY A 266 -10.36 1.50 -19.70
CA GLY A 266 -9.84 2.45 -18.73
C GLY A 266 -8.69 3.29 -19.27
N ALA A 267 -8.56 4.50 -18.74
CA ALA A 267 -7.44 5.40 -19.01
C ALA A 267 -6.10 4.70 -18.66
N PRO A 268 -5.14 4.61 -19.61
CA PRO A 268 -3.93 3.83 -19.39
C PRO A 268 -3.02 4.33 -18.27
N ALA A 269 -2.76 5.64 -18.19
CA ALA A 269 -1.74 6.15 -17.27
C ALA A 269 -2.07 5.90 -15.78
N PRO A 270 -3.30 6.14 -15.28
CA PRO A 270 -3.65 5.80 -13.89
C PRO A 270 -3.56 4.31 -13.59
N LEU A 271 -3.98 3.44 -14.53
CA LEU A 271 -3.94 1.99 -14.37
C LEU A 271 -2.49 1.46 -14.37
N LEU A 272 -1.65 1.94 -15.29
CA LEU A 272 -0.23 1.61 -15.32
C LEU A 272 0.51 2.09 -14.07
N ARG A 273 0.17 3.28 -13.56
CA ARG A 273 0.68 3.78 -12.27
C ARG A 273 0.28 2.86 -11.12
N ALA A 274 -0.99 2.47 -11.04
CA ALA A 274 -1.47 1.56 -9.99
C ALA A 274 -0.76 0.19 -10.05
N MET A 275 -0.55 -0.34 -11.27
CA MET A 275 0.24 -1.57 -11.46
C MET A 275 1.69 -1.40 -11.03
N ALA A 276 2.32 -0.26 -11.36
CA ALA A 276 3.70 0.02 -10.95
C ALA A 276 3.85 0.02 -9.43
N VAL A 277 2.90 0.62 -8.69
CA VAL A 277 2.89 0.59 -7.21
C VAL A 277 2.81 -0.85 -6.70
N ARG A 278 1.92 -1.69 -7.27
CA ARG A 278 1.76 -3.09 -6.85
C ARG A 278 3.00 -3.93 -7.14
N LEU A 279 3.59 -3.74 -8.31
CA LEU A 279 4.82 -4.44 -8.70
C LEU A 279 6.00 -4.05 -7.81
N ASP A 280 6.16 -2.77 -7.48
CA ASP A 280 7.23 -2.32 -6.57
C ASP A 280 7.09 -2.93 -5.17
N GLN A 281 5.87 -2.96 -4.62
CA GLN A 281 5.57 -3.61 -3.34
C GLN A 281 5.85 -5.11 -3.34
N GLN A 282 5.80 -5.76 -4.49
CA GLN A 282 6.12 -7.18 -4.68
C GLN A 282 7.60 -7.43 -5.03
N GLY A 283 8.44 -6.38 -4.96
CA GLY A 283 9.87 -6.47 -5.27
C GLY A 283 10.17 -6.54 -6.76
N ARG A 284 9.23 -6.16 -7.63
CA ARG A 284 9.37 -6.10 -9.09
C ARG A 284 9.59 -4.68 -9.60
N SER A 285 10.56 -4.00 -8.98
CA SER A 285 10.80 -2.57 -9.19
C SER A 285 11.24 -2.24 -10.62
N ARG A 286 11.84 -3.19 -11.36
CA ARG A 286 12.24 -2.93 -12.75
C ARG A 286 11.04 -2.94 -13.67
N ALA A 287 10.14 -3.90 -13.52
CA ALA A 287 8.86 -3.90 -14.24
C ALA A 287 8.02 -2.66 -13.87
N ALA A 288 7.98 -2.30 -12.58
CA ALA A 288 7.31 -1.09 -12.11
C ALA A 288 7.86 0.18 -12.78
N LEU A 289 9.19 0.31 -12.90
CA LEU A 289 9.83 1.46 -13.53
C LEU A 289 9.44 1.59 -15.01
N ASP A 290 9.38 0.48 -15.74
CA ASP A 290 8.96 0.50 -17.14
C ASP A 290 7.49 0.94 -17.25
N LEU A 291 6.58 0.41 -16.42
CA LEU A 291 5.16 0.79 -16.49
C LEU A 291 4.92 2.27 -16.10
N ILE A 292 5.59 2.79 -15.06
CA ILE A 292 5.44 4.20 -14.68
C ILE A 292 6.02 5.14 -15.73
N ASN A 293 7.13 4.77 -16.38
CA ASN A 293 7.68 5.54 -17.49
C ASN A 293 6.74 5.54 -18.71
N ALA A 294 6.09 4.41 -19.00
CA ALA A 294 5.07 4.35 -20.04
C ALA A 294 3.88 5.27 -19.72
N ALA A 295 3.43 5.28 -18.46
CA ALA A 295 2.37 6.19 -17.99
C ALA A 295 2.77 7.66 -18.18
N ILE A 296 4.00 8.05 -17.81
CA ILE A 296 4.52 9.43 -17.99
C ILE A 296 4.53 9.83 -19.47
N LEU A 297 4.90 8.91 -20.37
CA LEU A 297 4.90 9.20 -21.81
C LEU A 297 3.48 9.36 -22.37
N LEU A 298 2.51 8.65 -21.81
CA LEU A 298 1.11 8.72 -22.23
C LEU A 298 0.41 9.97 -21.68
N GLU A 299 0.80 10.43 -20.50
CA GLU A 299 0.20 11.58 -19.81
C GLU A 299 1.28 12.42 -19.10
N PRO A 300 2.08 13.21 -19.86
CA PRO A 300 3.24 13.92 -19.32
C PRO A 300 2.88 15.06 -18.36
N GLU A 301 1.64 15.52 -18.40
CA GLU A 301 1.13 16.58 -17.52
C GLU A 301 0.65 16.05 -16.16
N ALA A 302 0.54 14.72 -15.98
CA ALA A 302 0.12 14.11 -14.72
C ALA A 302 1.28 14.08 -13.72
N GLU A 303 1.32 15.09 -12.88
CA GLU A 303 2.45 15.34 -11.98
C GLU A 303 2.66 14.19 -10.98
N GLU A 304 1.60 13.55 -10.49
CA GLU A 304 1.63 12.44 -9.52
C GLU A 304 2.42 11.22 -9.99
N LEU A 305 2.66 11.09 -11.30
CA LEU A 305 3.44 10.01 -11.87
C LEU A 305 4.93 10.11 -11.48
N LEU A 306 5.46 11.33 -11.39
CA LEU A 306 6.84 11.57 -10.95
C LEU A 306 7.03 11.22 -9.47
N PHE A 307 6.00 11.39 -8.65
CA PHE A 307 6.04 10.95 -7.25
C PHE A 307 6.21 9.42 -7.17
N THR A 308 5.34 8.68 -7.88
CA THR A 308 5.43 7.22 -7.93
C THR A 308 6.76 6.76 -8.51
N ARG A 309 7.23 7.38 -9.60
CA ARG A 309 8.52 7.04 -10.20
C ARG A 309 9.68 7.28 -9.22
N SER A 310 9.67 8.36 -8.45
CA SER A 310 10.69 8.64 -7.44
C SER A 310 10.81 7.52 -6.40
N LEU A 311 9.68 6.99 -5.92
CA LEU A 311 9.67 5.85 -4.99
C LEU A 311 10.27 4.59 -5.62
N VAL A 312 9.86 4.25 -6.84
CA VAL A 312 10.39 3.10 -7.58
C VAL A 312 11.89 3.25 -7.87
N LEU A 313 12.35 4.45 -8.22
CA LEU A 313 13.77 4.75 -8.43
C LEU A 313 14.58 4.56 -7.14
N MET A 314 14.02 4.91 -5.98
CA MET A 314 14.64 4.61 -4.68
C MET A 314 14.67 3.11 -4.41
N SER A 315 13.61 2.35 -4.70
CA SER A 315 13.63 0.89 -4.63
C SER A 315 14.71 0.27 -5.53
N LEU A 316 15.04 0.94 -6.65
CA LEU A 316 16.11 0.59 -7.59
C LEU A 316 17.49 1.21 -7.26
N GLY A 317 17.67 1.89 -6.13
CA GLY A 317 18.97 2.44 -5.76
C GLY A 317 19.47 3.55 -6.69
N LEU A 318 18.55 4.29 -7.32
CA LEU A 318 18.80 5.39 -8.25
C LEU A 318 18.41 6.76 -7.64
N PRO A 319 19.05 7.20 -6.54
CA PRO A 319 18.63 8.39 -5.80
C PRO A 319 18.76 9.68 -6.60
N ASP A 320 19.74 9.78 -7.51
CA ASP A 320 19.95 11.01 -8.28
C ASP A 320 18.78 11.31 -9.22
N LEU A 321 18.22 10.27 -9.84
CA LEU A 321 17.03 10.39 -10.68
C LEU A 321 15.78 10.68 -9.83
N ALA A 322 15.65 10.06 -8.65
CA ALA A 322 14.55 10.35 -7.73
C ALA A 322 14.60 11.81 -7.22
N LEU A 323 15.80 12.35 -6.99
CA LEU A 323 16.01 13.74 -6.63
C LEU A 323 15.72 14.70 -7.79
N GLU A 324 15.96 14.29 -9.03
CA GLU A 324 15.56 15.05 -10.23
C GLU A 324 14.03 15.14 -10.33
N ASP A 325 13.34 14.02 -10.18
CA ASP A 325 11.88 13.97 -10.13
C ASP A 325 11.30 14.86 -9.02
N ALA A 326 11.86 14.79 -7.82
CA ALA A 326 11.46 15.65 -6.71
C ALA A 326 11.61 17.14 -7.05
N ARG A 327 12.69 17.55 -7.73
CA ARG A 327 12.92 18.95 -8.13
C ARG A 327 11.92 19.43 -9.19
N LEU A 328 11.58 18.57 -10.16
CA LEU A 328 10.59 18.90 -11.19
C LEU A 328 9.21 19.20 -10.59
N ARG A 329 8.91 18.60 -9.43
CA ARG A 329 7.65 18.80 -8.68
C ARG A 329 7.65 19.99 -7.72
N GLU A 330 8.78 20.66 -7.50
CA GLU A 330 8.89 21.70 -6.44
C GLU A 330 7.92 22.88 -6.66
N ALA A 331 7.64 23.22 -7.92
CA ALA A 331 6.77 24.35 -8.27
C ALA A 331 5.28 24.09 -8.02
N CYS A 332 4.84 22.84 -8.17
CA CYS A 332 3.43 22.44 -8.05
C CYS A 332 3.10 21.84 -6.68
N GLU A 333 3.95 20.92 -6.20
CA GLU A 333 3.73 20.13 -4.99
C GLU A 333 4.96 20.19 -4.06
N PRO A 334 5.19 21.35 -3.39
CA PRO A 334 6.41 21.58 -2.63
C PRO A 334 6.55 20.72 -1.38
N GLU A 335 5.44 20.27 -0.77
CA GLU A 335 5.50 19.40 0.41
C GLU A 335 5.93 17.98 0.05
N GLU A 336 5.35 17.41 -1.01
CA GLU A 336 5.76 16.10 -1.52
C GLU A 336 7.18 16.12 -2.08
N SER A 337 7.57 17.19 -2.77
CA SER A 337 8.94 17.39 -3.24
C SER A 337 9.95 17.35 -2.09
N ARG A 338 9.66 18.05 -0.98
CA ARG A 338 10.50 18.00 0.24
C ARG A 338 10.53 16.62 0.86
N PHE A 339 9.40 15.92 0.91
CA PHE A 339 9.33 14.54 1.40
C PHE A 339 10.23 13.61 0.58
N LEU A 340 10.12 13.61 -0.75
CA LEU A 340 10.92 12.78 -1.63
C LEU A 340 12.42 13.09 -1.49
N ALA A 341 12.77 14.38 -1.42
CA ALA A 341 14.16 14.81 -1.25
C ALA A 341 14.73 14.35 0.11
N ALA A 342 13.98 14.51 1.19
CA ALA A 342 14.37 14.03 2.51
C ALA A 342 14.48 12.50 2.54
N TYR A 343 13.55 11.80 1.91
CA TYR A 343 13.54 10.34 1.87
C TYR A 343 14.74 9.78 1.11
N ALA A 344 15.04 10.31 -0.07
CA ALA A 344 16.19 9.90 -0.89
C ALA A 344 17.52 10.12 -0.15
N LYS A 345 17.71 11.30 0.46
CA LYS A 345 18.91 11.59 1.26
C LYS A 345 19.05 10.64 2.45
N ALA A 346 17.95 10.40 3.16
CA ALA A 346 17.94 9.56 4.34
C ALA A 346 18.23 8.09 4.02
N LEU A 347 17.69 7.57 2.91
CA LEU A 347 17.94 6.21 2.44
C LEU A 347 19.35 6.02 1.92
N PHE A 348 19.91 7.02 1.22
CA PHE A 348 21.19 6.89 0.53
C PHE A 348 22.26 7.83 1.10
N PRO A 349 22.60 7.71 2.40
CA PRO A 349 23.63 8.54 3.00
C PRO A 349 25.02 8.11 2.53
N ARG A 350 26.00 9.01 2.70
CA ARG A 350 27.41 8.61 2.72
C ARG A 350 27.76 8.00 4.07
N PHE A 351 28.26 6.77 4.06
CA PHE A 351 28.74 6.05 5.24
C PHE A 351 30.16 6.47 5.62
N ASP A 352 30.32 7.75 5.98
CA ASP A 352 31.54 8.29 6.60
C ASP A 352 31.45 8.26 8.15
N PHE A 353 32.40 8.88 8.84
CA PHE A 353 32.43 8.92 10.30
C PHE A 353 31.46 9.99 10.84
N TRP A 354 30.19 9.61 11.03
CA TRP A 354 29.10 10.53 11.40
C TRP A 354 29.32 11.37 12.66
N PRO A 355 30.01 10.89 13.72
CA PRO A 355 30.33 11.73 14.88
C PRO A 355 31.19 12.97 14.53
N ALA A 356 31.85 13.02 13.38
CA ALA A 356 32.59 14.20 12.93
C ALA A 356 31.69 15.32 12.35
N ARG A 357 30.42 15.04 12.07
CA ARG A 357 29.48 15.98 11.43
C ARG A 357 28.94 17.03 12.40
N GLU A 358 28.92 16.72 13.69
CA GLU A 358 28.35 17.60 14.71
C GLU A 358 29.00 17.38 16.08
N LYS A 359 28.82 18.36 16.97
CA LYS A 359 29.24 18.24 18.37
C LYS A 359 28.06 17.74 19.20
N PRO A 360 28.25 16.68 20.02
CA PRO A 360 27.18 16.17 20.86
C PRO A 360 26.73 17.22 21.89
N LYS A 361 25.41 17.34 22.05
CA LYS A 361 24.79 18.29 22.99
C LYS A 361 23.45 17.75 23.47
N THR A 362 23.17 17.89 24.77
CA THR A 362 21.90 17.54 25.38
C THR A 362 21.49 18.54 26.47
N ASP A 363 20.20 18.62 26.73
CA ASP A 363 19.61 19.40 27.83
C ASP A 363 19.50 18.59 29.13
N TYR A 364 19.83 17.30 29.11
CA TYR A 364 19.71 16.41 30.27
C TYR A 364 20.86 16.59 31.28
N GLU A 365 20.52 16.44 32.55
CA GLU A 365 21.45 16.44 33.68
C GLU A 365 21.80 15.01 34.11
N GLY A 366 22.80 14.84 34.98
CA GLY A 366 23.17 13.51 35.52
C GLY A 366 23.82 12.59 34.47
N LEU A 367 24.55 13.17 33.52
CA LEU A 367 25.14 12.45 32.41
C LEU A 367 26.29 11.52 32.85
N PRO A 368 26.46 10.35 32.21
CA PRO A 368 27.55 9.44 32.51
C PRO A 368 28.91 10.04 32.11
N GLU A 369 29.93 9.84 32.93
CA GLU A 369 31.27 10.41 32.69
C GLU A 369 32.11 9.59 31.70
N ALA A 370 31.95 8.26 31.70
CA ALA A 370 32.75 7.34 30.89
C ALA A 370 32.05 5.98 30.69
N PRO A 371 32.49 5.17 29.71
CA PRO A 371 32.08 3.78 29.59
C PRO A 371 32.47 2.95 30.82
N VAL A 372 31.54 2.13 31.32
CA VAL A 372 31.78 1.19 32.43
C VAL A 372 32.06 -0.23 31.95
N GLN A 373 31.74 -0.52 30.69
CA GLN A 373 31.93 -1.85 30.11
C GLN A 373 33.41 -2.19 29.94
N PRO A 374 33.83 -3.45 30.21
CA PRO A 374 35.22 -3.87 30.02
C PRO A 374 35.66 -3.73 28.55
N PRO A 375 36.92 -3.33 28.26
CA PRO A 375 37.41 -3.21 26.88
C PRO A 375 37.26 -4.47 26.03
N ALA A 376 37.27 -5.65 26.65
CA ALA A 376 37.03 -6.92 25.97
C ALA A 376 35.57 -7.06 25.49
N LYS A 377 34.58 -6.64 26.29
CA LYS A 377 33.16 -6.63 25.90
C LYS A 377 32.91 -5.58 24.80
N VAL A 378 33.52 -4.39 24.92
CA VAL A 378 33.51 -3.34 23.88
C VAL A 378 34.01 -3.86 22.53
N ARG A 379 35.17 -4.53 22.50
CA ARG A 379 35.68 -5.15 21.28
C ARG A 379 34.76 -6.24 20.73
N ALA A 380 34.13 -7.04 21.59
CA ALA A 380 33.21 -8.09 21.14
C ALA A 380 31.97 -7.50 20.45
N VAL A 381 31.38 -6.45 21.03
CA VAL A 381 30.23 -5.74 20.43
C VAL A 381 30.63 -5.02 19.14
N PHE A 382 31.79 -4.37 19.10
CA PHE A 382 32.33 -3.79 17.86
C PHE A 382 32.40 -4.85 16.74
N LEU A 383 32.96 -6.02 17.01
CA LEU A 383 33.06 -7.10 16.01
C LEU A 383 31.69 -7.62 15.57
N LYS A 384 30.67 -7.58 16.45
CA LYS A 384 29.28 -7.94 16.10
C LYS A 384 28.66 -6.91 15.16
N TYR A 385 28.78 -5.60 15.43
CA TYR A 385 28.34 -4.54 14.51
C TYR A 385 29.04 -4.67 13.15
N VAL A 386 30.35 -4.85 13.13
CA VAL A 386 31.11 -5.05 11.88
C VAL A 386 30.63 -6.30 11.14
N THR A 387 30.31 -7.38 11.85
CA THR A 387 29.77 -8.62 11.24
C THR A 387 28.40 -8.38 10.62
N ARG A 388 27.49 -7.69 11.32
CA ARG A 388 26.16 -7.32 10.83
C ARG A 388 26.23 -6.43 9.59
N LEU A 389 27.05 -5.37 9.63
CA LEU A 389 27.25 -4.46 8.51
C LEU A 389 27.93 -5.15 7.31
N THR A 390 28.83 -6.10 7.55
CA THR A 390 29.40 -6.92 6.47
C THR A 390 28.31 -7.78 5.82
N ALA A 391 27.40 -8.38 6.59
CA ALA A 391 26.27 -9.15 6.06
C ALA A 391 25.29 -8.26 5.27
N LEU A 392 24.97 -7.06 5.77
CA LEU A 392 24.15 -6.07 5.06
C LEU A 392 24.79 -5.63 3.74
N ARG A 393 26.11 -5.36 3.73
CA ARG A 393 26.84 -5.06 2.49
C ARG A 393 26.75 -6.20 1.49
N GLN A 394 26.85 -7.46 1.92
CA GLN A 394 26.68 -8.61 1.03
C GLN A 394 25.26 -8.70 0.47
N ALA A 395 24.23 -8.42 1.27
CA ALA A 395 22.85 -8.35 0.79
C ALA A 395 22.66 -7.21 -0.24
N GLN A 396 23.24 -6.03 0.00
CA GLN A 396 23.24 -4.91 -0.96
C GLN A 396 23.96 -5.28 -2.27
N LEU A 397 25.10 -5.97 -2.19
CA LEU A 397 25.84 -6.44 -3.36
C LEU A 397 25.10 -7.54 -4.13
N ALA A 398 24.38 -8.43 -3.45
CA ALA A 398 23.56 -9.46 -4.07
C ALA A 398 22.32 -8.87 -4.78
N TRP A 399 21.84 -7.73 -4.28
CA TRP A 399 20.77 -6.96 -4.91
C TRP A 399 21.26 -6.16 -6.13
N LEU A 400 22.47 -5.61 -6.07
CA LEU A 400 23.08 -4.85 -7.17
C LEU A 400 23.52 -5.75 -8.34
N ASN A 401 23.54 -5.18 -9.54
CA ASN A 401 24.21 -5.82 -10.67
C ASN A 401 25.72 -5.98 -10.41
N PRO A 402 26.33 -7.12 -10.80
CA PRO A 402 27.74 -7.37 -10.56
C PRO A 402 28.65 -6.26 -11.11
N GLY A 403 29.57 -5.78 -10.26
CA GLY A 403 30.58 -4.78 -10.64
C GLY A 403 30.15 -3.32 -10.45
N ILE A 404 28.89 -3.05 -10.08
CA ILE A 404 28.46 -1.71 -9.68
C ILE A 404 28.82 -1.47 -8.20
N ALA A 405 29.46 -0.34 -7.92
CA ALA A 405 29.78 0.10 -6.57
C ALA A 405 29.34 1.57 -6.41
N PRO A 406 28.07 1.81 -6.05
CA PRO A 406 27.57 3.17 -5.87
C PRO A 406 28.13 3.81 -4.59
N ASP A 407 28.17 5.14 -4.54
CA ASP A 407 28.72 5.92 -3.41
C ASP A 407 27.98 5.67 -2.08
N TRP A 408 26.71 5.26 -2.15
CA TRP A 408 25.88 4.94 -0.98
C TRP A 408 26.09 3.51 -0.46
N LEU A 409 26.87 2.67 -1.14
CA LEU A 409 27.10 1.29 -0.71
C LEU A 409 27.91 1.27 0.61
N LEU A 410 27.47 0.46 1.58
CA LEU A 410 28.18 0.29 2.86
C LEU A 410 29.67 -0.03 2.64
N PRO A 411 30.64 0.59 3.31
CA PRO A 411 32.06 0.32 3.06
C PRO A 411 32.45 -1.14 3.42
N ASP A 412 33.52 -1.65 2.78
CA ASP A 412 34.04 -2.98 3.10
C ASP A 412 34.78 -2.98 4.45
N LEU A 413 34.11 -3.51 5.47
CA LEU A 413 34.65 -3.65 6.82
C LEU A 413 35.32 -5.00 7.09
N SER A 414 35.41 -5.90 6.10
CA SER A 414 35.90 -7.28 6.30
C SER A 414 37.31 -7.33 6.90
N LYS A 415 38.15 -6.34 6.60
CA LYS A 415 39.52 -6.20 7.16
C LYS A 415 39.55 -5.96 8.68
N LEU A 416 38.45 -5.50 9.25
CA LEU A 416 38.30 -5.28 10.70
C LEU A 416 37.90 -6.56 11.44
N LEU A 417 37.70 -7.68 10.72
CA LEU A 417 37.40 -9.01 11.25
C LEU A 417 38.63 -9.94 11.10
N PRO A 418 39.63 -9.88 12.00
CA PRO A 418 40.90 -10.61 11.83
C PRO A 418 40.74 -12.13 11.81
N ARG A 419 39.62 -12.65 12.32
CA ARG A 419 39.27 -14.09 12.33
C ARG A 419 38.00 -14.39 11.52
N GLY A 420 37.57 -13.44 10.68
CA GLY A 420 36.28 -13.50 9.99
C GLY A 420 35.09 -13.11 10.89
N PRO A 421 33.86 -13.21 10.34
CA PRO A 421 32.61 -12.90 11.03
C PRO A 421 32.49 -13.60 12.39
N VAL A 422 32.02 -12.86 13.40
CA VAL A 422 31.73 -13.44 14.72
C VAL A 422 30.31 -14.02 14.77
N LYS A 423 30.10 -14.97 15.67
CA LYS A 423 28.77 -15.58 15.84
C LYS A 423 27.78 -14.55 16.40
N LEU A 424 26.67 -14.34 15.68
CA LEU A 424 25.49 -13.61 16.14
C LEU A 424 24.50 -14.60 16.75
N GLN A 425 23.90 -14.27 17.89
CA GLN A 425 23.02 -15.19 18.63
C GLN A 425 21.69 -14.54 18.97
N ARG A 426 20.67 -15.39 19.16
CA ARG A 426 19.45 -15.04 19.87
C ARG A 426 19.28 -15.93 21.09
N PHE A 427 18.98 -15.33 22.22
CA PHE A 427 18.77 -16.03 23.49
C PHE A 427 18.10 -15.09 24.50
N ASP A 428 17.45 -15.69 25.50
CA ASP A 428 16.79 -14.97 26.58
C ASP A 428 17.62 -15.08 27.87
N LEU A 429 17.56 -14.06 28.72
CA LEU A 429 18.24 -13.99 30.01
C LEU A 429 17.30 -13.44 31.08
N GLU A 430 17.40 -13.96 32.30
CA GLU A 430 16.84 -13.28 33.48
C GLU A 430 17.85 -12.28 34.03
N LEU A 431 17.48 -11.00 34.05
CA LEU A 431 18.27 -9.90 34.60
C LEU A 431 17.52 -9.20 35.73
N GLU A 432 18.25 -8.53 36.62
CA GLU A 432 17.67 -7.71 37.69
C GLU A 432 17.42 -6.28 37.18
N ASN A 433 16.21 -5.76 37.35
CA ASN A 433 15.84 -4.39 36.95
C ASN A 433 16.32 -3.33 37.98
N GLU A 434 15.95 -2.06 37.79
CA GLU A 434 16.33 -0.96 38.73
C GLU A 434 15.77 -1.16 40.15
N GLU A 435 14.67 -1.89 40.26
CA GLU A 435 13.93 -2.10 41.51
C GLU A 435 14.34 -3.41 42.21
N GLY A 436 15.29 -4.16 41.65
CA GLY A 436 15.75 -5.44 42.20
C GLY A 436 14.92 -6.65 41.77
N GLU A 437 13.99 -6.49 40.83
CA GLU A 437 13.12 -7.54 40.35
C GLU A 437 13.74 -8.29 39.17
N ARG A 438 13.50 -9.61 39.09
CA ARG A 438 13.95 -10.42 37.96
C ARG A 438 12.99 -10.26 36.78
N VAL A 439 13.55 -9.83 35.65
CA VAL A 439 12.85 -9.61 34.40
C VAL A 439 13.53 -10.44 33.31
N GLU A 440 12.73 -11.11 32.49
CA GLU A 440 13.20 -11.81 31.29
C GLU A 440 13.45 -10.79 30.17
N VAL A 441 14.63 -10.85 29.57
CA VAL A 441 15.10 -9.94 28.53
C VAL A 441 15.56 -10.77 27.34
N SER A 442 15.04 -10.48 26.15
CA SER A 442 15.48 -11.12 24.91
C SER A 442 16.61 -10.34 24.27
N ILE A 443 17.63 -11.06 23.79
CA ILE A 443 18.74 -10.50 23.01
C ILE A 443 18.69 -11.13 21.62
N ASP A 444 18.56 -10.33 20.57
CA ASP A 444 18.68 -10.79 19.17
C ASP A 444 19.73 -9.97 18.41
N GLU A 445 20.90 -10.58 18.22
CA GLU A 445 22.04 -9.95 17.52
C GLU A 445 21.99 -10.20 16.01
N ARG A 446 21.03 -11.02 15.54
CA ARG A 446 20.96 -11.48 14.16
C ARG A 446 20.26 -10.45 13.28
N LEU A 447 20.35 -10.69 11.98
CA LEU A 447 19.63 -9.94 10.96
C LEU A 447 18.74 -10.93 10.20
N ASP A 448 17.48 -10.53 9.99
CA ASP A 448 16.58 -11.24 9.08
C ASP A 448 16.63 -10.52 7.73
N LEU A 449 17.51 -11.00 6.85
CA LEU A 449 17.81 -10.38 5.55
C LEU A 449 17.04 -10.96 4.35
N PRO A 450 16.72 -12.28 4.30
CA PRO A 450 16.02 -12.83 3.15
C PRO A 450 14.70 -12.11 2.87
N GLY A 451 14.51 -11.68 1.61
CA GLY A 451 13.28 -11.03 1.17
C GLY A 451 13.21 -9.52 1.41
N LEU A 452 14.21 -8.90 2.06
CA LEU A 452 14.25 -7.45 2.23
C LEU A 452 14.61 -6.73 0.92
N GLY A 453 13.85 -5.68 0.60
CA GLY A 453 14.18 -4.74 -0.48
C GLY A 453 15.33 -3.81 -0.08
N LEU A 454 15.89 -3.11 -1.08
CA LEU A 454 16.98 -2.16 -0.84
C LEU A 454 16.64 -1.08 0.21
N PRO A 455 15.45 -0.45 0.22
CA PRO A 455 15.11 0.53 1.24
C PRO A 455 15.22 0.01 2.67
N ASP A 456 14.80 -1.24 2.92
CA ASP A 456 14.87 -1.87 4.25
C ASP A 456 16.33 -2.20 4.63
N LEU A 457 17.11 -2.71 3.68
CA LEU A 457 18.54 -2.93 3.87
C LEU A 457 19.27 -1.63 4.23
N MET A 458 18.91 -0.51 3.58
CA MET A 458 19.50 0.80 3.87
C MET A 458 19.09 1.33 5.24
N ARG A 459 17.83 1.16 5.66
CA ARG A 459 17.35 1.53 7.00
C ARG A 459 18.09 0.76 8.10
N LEU A 460 18.27 -0.55 7.93
CA LEU A 460 19.05 -1.39 8.87
C LEU A 460 20.52 -0.97 8.91
N ALA A 461 21.13 -0.75 7.74
CA ALA A 461 22.52 -0.29 7.61
C ALA A 461 22.77 1.03 8.33
N ARG A 462 21.87 1.99 8.18
CA ARG A 462 21.93 3.30 8.83
C ARG A 462 21.94 3.21 10.35
N ALA A 463 21.06 2.40 10.92
CA ALA A 463 20.95 2.26 12.38
C ALA A 463 22.21 1.59 12.97
N ASP A 464 22.66 0.48 12.39
CA ASP A 464 23.89 -0.21 12.79
C ASP A 464 25.14 0.66 12.59
N TRP A 465 25.21 1.44 11.49
CA TRP A 465 26.32 2.34 11.21
C TRP A 465 26.42 3.49 12.21
N THR A 466 25.28 4.06 12.61
CA THR A 466 25.22 5.08 13.65
C THR A 466 25.79 4.54 14.95
N ALA A 467 25.31 3.38 15.40
CA ALA A 467 25.79 2.78 16.64
C ALA A 467 27.29 2.44 16.57
N LEU A 468 27.77 1.90 15.45
CA LEU A 468 29.19 1.56 15.27
C LEU A 468 30.10 2.79 15.30
N THR A 469 29.76 3.85 14.56
CA THR A 469 30.58 5.06 14.48
C THR A 469 30.61 5.78 15.83
N TRP A 470 29.46 5.89 16.52
CA TRP A 470 29.40 6.45 17.86
C TRP A 470 30.06 5.59 18.92
N LEU A 471 30.07 4.25 18.78
CA LEU A 471 30.85 3.36 19.63
C LEU A 471 32.36 3.62 19.47
N CYS A 472 32.85 3.82 18.24
CA CYS A 472 34.24 4.16 17.98
C CYS A 472 34.59 5.53 18.59
N TRP A 473 33.73 6.54 18.37
CA TRP A 473 33.89 7.87 18.96
C TRP A 473 33.90 7.82 20.49
N ALA A 474 33.00 7.03 21.10
CA ALA A 474 32.96 6.82 22.55
C ALA A 474 34.23 6.17 23.11
N CYS A 475 35.00 5.47 22.27
CA CYS A 475 36.31 4.92 22.63
C CYS A 475 37.47 5.93 22.41
N GLY A 476 37.21 7.10 21.84
CA GLY A 476 38.20 8.12 21.49
C GLY A 476 38.79 7.97 20.08
N LEU A 477 38.10 7.29 19.18
CA LEU A 477 38.53 7.14 17.79
C LEU A 477 37.89 8.22 16.90
N GLU A 478 38.59 8.61 15.84
CA GLU A 478 38.12 9.56 14.82
C GLU A 478 37.73 8.87 13.50
N GLU A 479 37.79 7.54 13.49
CA GLU A 479 37.45 6.69 12.36
C GLU A 479 36.91 5.33 12.85
N VAL A 480 36.31 4.55 11.94
CA VAL A 480 35.88 3.18 12.23
C VAL A 480 37.10 2.27 12.31
N ALA A 481 37.54 1.97 13.53
CA ALA A 481 38.66 1.08 13.80
C ALA A 481 38.43 0.26 15.08
N LEU A 482 39.10 -0.89 15.19
CA LEU A 482 38.97 -1.78 16.34
C LEU A 482 39.48 -1.09 17.64
N PRO A 483 38.62 -0.86 18.66
CA PRO A 483 39.02 -0.19 19.89
C PRO A 483 40.05 -1.01 20.68
N ARG A 484 41.27 -0.46 20.86
CA ARG A 484 42.33 -1.10 21.64
C ARG A 484 42.34 -0.65 23.10
N VAL A 485 42.11 0.64 23.31
CA VAL A 485 42.06 1.33 24.59
C VAL A 485 40.77 2.15 24.62
N LEU A 486 40.20 2.35 25.80
CA LEU A 486 39.04 3.22 25.98
C LEU A 486 39.53 4.57 26.49
N THR A 487 39.50 5.58 25.63
CA THR A 487 39.83 6.97 25.96
C THR A 487 38.65 7.85 25.57
N PRO A 488 37.56 7.85 26.37
CA PRO A 488 36.34 8.58 25.99
C PRO A 488 36.60 10.08 25.84
N PRO A 489 35.99 10.74 24.85
CA PRO A 489 36.03 12.19 24.71
C PRO A 489 35.46 12.91 25.94
N PRO A 490 35.87 14.17 26.22
CA PRO A 490 35.38 14.92 27.37
C PRO A 490 33.86 15.20 27.33
N ASP A 491 33.26 15.16 26.16
CA ASP A 491 31.83 15.31 25.88
C ASP A 491 31.10 13.97 25.76
N PHE A 492 31.69 12.86 26.24
CA PHE A 492 31.06 11.53 26.21
C PHE A 492 29.64 11.52 26.81
N GLY A 493 29.45 12.12 27.98
CA GLY A 493 28.14 12.21 28.62
C GLY A 493 27.12 13.00 27.80
N GLN A 494 27.57 14.04 27.08
CA GLN A 494 26.71 14.82 26.18
C GLN A 494 26.22 13.96 25.00
N ALA A 495 27.06 13.09 24.46
CA ALA A 495 26.66 12.17 23.40
C ALA A 495 25.67 11.11 23.88
N ALA A 496 25.90 10.55 25.07
CA ALA A 496 24.98 9.58 25.68
C ALA A 496 23.59 10.19 25.92
N GLY A 497 23.54 11.39 26.52
CA GLY A 497 22.27 12.09 26.74
C GLY A 497 21.62 12.55 25.43
N MET A 498 22.40 12.97 24.44
CA MET A 498 21.88 13.34 23.11
C MET A 498 21.18 12.17 22.43
N ALA A 499 21.75 10.96 22.49
CA ALA A 499 21.12 9.76 21.92
C ALA A 499 19.72 9.53 22.51
N VAL A 500 19.61 9.60 23.83
CA VAL A 500 18.33 9.42 24.55
C VAL A 500 17.34 10.55 24.25
N GLN A 501 17.80 11.80 24.28
CA GLN A 501 16.96 12.96 23.96
C GLN A 501 16.43 12.89 22.53
N ARG A 502 17.25 12.52 21.54
CA ARG A 502 16.83 12.41 20.14
C ARG A 502 15.87 11.25 19.90
N LEU A 503 16.10 10.10 20.52
CA LEU A 503 15.16 8.99 20.51
C LEU A 503 13.79 9.41 21.07
N TRP A 504 13.79 10.06 22.24
CA TRP A 504 12.57 10.58 22.84
C TRP A 504 11.87 11.61 21.94
N ARG A 505 12.62 12.53 21.32
CA ARG A 505 12.06 13.52 20.39
C ARG A 505 11.45 12.87 19.15
N ALA A 506 12.10 11.86 18.58
CA ALA A 506 11.56 11.11 17.44
C ALA A 506 10.26 10.38 17.82
N ARG A 507 10.21 9.74 19.00
CA ARG A 507 8.99 9.10 19.52
C ARG A 507 7.86 10.09 19.79
N ASP A 508 8.16 11.22 20.43
CA ASP A 508 7.17 12.28 20.67
C ASP A 508 6.62 12.83 19.35
N ARG A 509 7.49 12.99 18.34
CA ARG A 509 7.07 13.38 16.99
C ARG A 509 6.14 12.35 16.36
N ARG A 510 6.45 11.05 16.46
CA ARG A 510 5.62 9.98 15.90
C ARG A 510 4.29 9.80 16.64
N LEU A 511 4.31 9.80 17.97
CA LEU A 511 3.16 9.46 18.81
C LEU A 511 2.23 10.64 19.06
N THR A 512 2.77 11.86 19.17
CA THR A 512 1.98 13.05 19.57
C THR A 512 2.12 14.23 18.61
N GLY A 513 2.87 14.09 17.50
CA GLY A 513 3.16 15.21 16.60
C GLY A 513 4.06 16.28 17.22
N GLY A 514 4.80 15.96 18.29
CA GLY A 514 5.71 16.88 18.97
C GLY A 514 5.07 17.71 20.08
N THR A 515 3.86 17.36 20.55
CA THR A 515 3.14 18.16 21.54
C THR A 515 3.77 18.12 22.93
N MET A 516 4.36 16.99 23.35
CA MET A 516 5.00 16.89 24.66
C MET A 516 6.26 17.75 24.71
N ALA A 517 7.09 17.71 23.66
CA ALA A 517 8.29 18.55 23.61
C ALA A 517 7.98 20.04 23.62
N ARG A 518 6.91 20.49 22.96
CA ARG A 518 6.48 21.90 23.04
C ARG A 518 6.03 22.28 24.44
N ARG A 519 5.33 21.38 25.15
CA ARG A 519 4.90 21.59 26.54
C ARG A 519 6.09 21.69 27.49
N GLU A 520 7.04 20.77 27.33
CA GLU A 520 8.20 20.60 28.22
C GLU A 520 9.41 21.43 27.78
N LYS A 521 9.31 22.12 26.64
CA LYS A 521 10.35 22.95 26.03
C LYS A 521 11.66 22.19 25.78
N VAL A 522 11.53 20.91 25.40
CA VAL A 522 12.69 20.08 25.02
C VAL A 522 13.21 20.53 23.65
N SER A 523 14.51 20.77 23.53
CA SER A 523 15.11 21.24 22.27
C SER A 523 14.90 20.24 21.12
N GLY A 524 14.66 20.78 19.93
CA GLY A 524 14.66 20.02 18.68
C GLY A 524 16.08 19.72 18.18
N PHE A 525 16.16 19.02 17.04
CA PHE A 525 17.41 18.77 16.33
C PHE A 525 17.13 18.61 14.83
N THR A 526 18.18 18.80 14.04
CA THR A 526 18.15 18.59 12.59
C THR A 526 18.55 17.15 12.26
N TRP A 527 17.77 16.48 11.41
CA TRP A 527 18.06 15.16 10.85
C TRP A 527 17.99 15.23 9.32
N GLU A 528 19.10 14.92 8.64
CA GLU A 528 19.23 15.01 7.17
C GLU A 528 18.71 16.36 6.61
N ASP A 529 19.26 17.46 7.15
CA ASP A 529 18.91 18.85 6.83
C ASP A 529 17.46 19.27 7.19
N THR A 530 16.72 18.42 7.90
CA THR A 530 15.31 18.68 8.25
C THR A 530 15.14 18.74 9.76
N GLU A 531 14.53 19.81 10.27
CA GLU A 531 14.17 19.88 11.69
C GLU A 531 13.19 18.76 12.06
N ILE A 532 13.41 18.07 13.18
CA ILE A 532 12.57 16.94 13.61
C ILE A 532 11.07 17.31 13.71
N ASP A 533 10.75 18.56 14.04
CA ASP A 533 9.38 19.07 14.10
C ASP A 533 8.74 19.31 12.72
N GLN A 534 9.57 19.46 11.69
CA GLN A 534 9.16 19.65 10.29
C GLN A 534 9.24 18.34 9.49
N LEU A 535 9.87 17.30 10.04
CA LEU A 535 9.98 16.01 9.38
C LEU A 535 8.59 15.41 9.13
N HIS A 536 8.41 14.92 7.89
CA HIS A 536 7.17 14.27 7.47
C HIS A 536 6.89 13.04 8.34
N PRO A 537 5.65 12.80 8.81
CA PRO A 537 5.31 11.71 9.73
C PRO A 537 5.81 10.33 9.28
N GLU A 538 5.75 10.03 7.99
CA GLU A 538 6.18 8.74 7.43
C GLU A 538 7.71 8.51 7.53
N LEU A 539 8.50 9.59 7.62
CA LEU A 539 9.95 9.51 7.73
C LEU A 539 10.43 9.39 9.18
N VAL A 540 9.59 9.71 10.18
CA VAL A 540 9.99 9.78 11.60
C VAL A 540 10.47 8.43 12.14
N SER A 541 9.98 7.33 11.57
CA SER A 541 10.45 5.97 11.90
C SER A 541 11.95 5.76 11.65
N MET A 542 12.55 6.48 10.70
CA MET A 542 13.97 6.36 10.37
C MET A 542 14.89 6.92 11.48
N PRO A 543 14.80 8.20 11.90
CA PRO A 543 15.57 8.70 13.02
C PRO A 543 15.22 7.98 14.33
N GLU A 544 13.97 7.54 14.53
CA GLU A 544 13.62 6.74 15.70
C GLU A 544 14.43 5.45 15.78
N ASN A 545 14.48 4.67 14.69
CA ASN A 545 15.27 3.43 14.64
C ASN A 545 16.78 3.73 14.78
N GLU A 546 17.26 4.79 14.12
CA GLU A 546 18.66 5.22 14.20
C GLU A 546 19.09 5.54 15.64
N TYR A 547 18.31 6.38 16.33
CA TYR A 547 18.60 6.78 17.70
C TYR A 547 18.23 5.71 18.72
N ALA A 548 17.34 4.76 18.40
CA ALA A 548 17.10 3.59 19.23
C ALA A 548 18.35 2.71 19.32
N GLU A 549 19.00 2.42 18.19
CA GLU A 549 20.27 1.69 18.18
C GLU A 549 21.40 2.46 18.89
N MET A 550 21.52 3.76 18.61
CA MET A 550 22.52 4.61 19.25
C MET A 550 22.33 4.68 20.78
N ALA A 551 21.09 4.89 21.24
CA ALA A 551 20.78 4.98 22.66
C ALA A 551 20.94 3.63 23.37
N ALA A 552 20.54 2.53 22.76
CA ALA A 552 20.78 1.18 23.31
C ALA A 552 22.27 0.89 23.46
N MET A 553 23.09 1.30 22.48
CA MET A 553 24.55 1.21 22.55
C MET A 553 25.14 2.04 23.70
N PHE A 554 24.71 3.30 23.86
CA PHE A 554 25.19 4.14 24.97
C PHE A 554 24.73 3.62 26.35
N ARG A 555 23.46 3.23 26.49
CA ARG A 555 22.94 2.63 27.75
C ARG A 555 23.75 1.40 28.12
N TRP A 556 24.02 0.52 27.16
CA TRP A 556 24.89 -0.63 27.37
C TRP A 556 26.32 -0.23 27.79
N LEU A 557 26.92 0.79 27.15
CA LEU A 557 28.26 1.27 27.53
C LEU A 557 28.32 1.83 28.95
N THR A 558 27.23 2.43 29.44
CA THR A 558 27.22 3.19 30.69
C THR A 558 26.66 2.43 31.88
N GLU A 559 26.01 1.29 31.64
CA GLU A 559 25.38 0.48 32.69
C GLU A 559 25.87 -0.97 32.65
N ALA A 560 26.58 -1.38 33.71
CA ALA A 560 27.24 -2.69 33.77
C ALA A 560 26.27 -3.89 33.82
N ARG A 561 25.01 -3.66 34.20
CA ARG A 561 23.96 -4.69 34.27
C ARG A 561 23.48 -5.19 32.92
N HIS A 562 23.74 -4.44 31.84
CA HIS A 562 23.34 -4.83 30.51
C HIS A 562 24.43 -5.70 29.87
N GLU A 563 24.01 -6.82 29.30
CA GLU A 563 24.88 -7.79 28.64
C GLU A 563 25.15 -7.42 27.18
N SER A 564 24.18 -6.79 26.52
CA SER A 564 24.25 -6.50 25.08
C SER A 564 23.48 -5.23 24.72
N PRO A 565 23.94 -4.44 23.73
CA PRO A 565 23.11 -3.37 23.16
C PRO A 565 21.93 -3.93 22.34
N TRP A 566 21.89 -5.24 22.09
CA TRP A 566 20.79 -5.92 21.39
C TRP A 566 19.66 -6.43 22.30
N GLN A 567 19.61 -6.00 23.55
CA GLN A 567 18.48 -6.28 24.43
C GLN A 567 17.21 -5.54 23.98
N ASP A 568 16.06 -6.20 24.04
CA ASP A 568 14.74 -5.62 23.75
C ASP A 568 14.39 -4.42 24.64
N ASN A 569 14.61 -4.54 25.95
CA ASN A 569 14.31 -3.50 26.94
C ASN A 569 15.12 -2.21 26.74
N LEU A 570 16.26 -2.26 26.05
CA LEU A 570 17.06 -1.09 25.69
C LEU A 570 16.53 -0.35 24.47
N ARG A 571 15.60 -0.93 23.71
CA ARG A 571 14.96 -0.30 22.56
C ARG A 571 13.53 0.11 22.83
N GLU A 572 12.90 -0.40 23.87
CA GLU A 572 11.51 -0.06 24.22
C GLU A 572 11.41 1.07 25.25
N SER A 573 12.49 1.32 26.00
CA SER A 573 12.62 2.36 27.04
C SER A 573 12.89 3.76 26.52
#